data_AF-A0A8S3IS51-F1
#
_entry.id   AF-A0A8S3IS51-F1
#
_cell.length_a   1.000
_cell.length_b   1.000
_cell.length_c   1.000
_cell.angle_alpha   90.00
_cell.angle_beta   90.00
_cell.angle_gamma   90.00
#
_symmetry.space_group_name_H-M   'P 1'
#
loop_
_entity.id
_entity.type
_entity.pdbx_description
1 polymer ?
#
loop_
_entity_poly.entity_id
_entity_poly.type
_entity_poly.pdbx_seq_one_letter_code
_entity_poly.pdbx_strand_id
1 'polypeptide(L)'
;MNTMGDGLYVFLEDIHFRISEQKINANWIKACYGQQMLQQIGNKSISCSGTVLGSWPAIITYLSAMAAQFLTRSRACLRIVGNDQGVHNFIIYNGLIPDTKIYLMPHETGFVGTLALPKWLKRNKFGYILNSRSEIYAVVHQINRSPQLLAQFNRVYQTLPDDVLNRKA
;
A
#
# COMPACT_ATOMS: atom_id res chain seq x y z
N MET A 1 10.90 24.06 -3.23
CA MET A 1 10.10 22.81 -3.25
C MET A 1 11.03 21.70 -3.70
N ASN A 2 11.23 20.66 -2.91
CA ASN A 2 11.96 19.47 -3.39
C ASN A 2 11.13 18.88 -4.52
N THR A 3 11.62 18.96 -5.75
CA THR A 3 11.00 18.31 -6.90
C THR A 3 11.08 16.81 -6.66
N MET A 4 9.94 16.14 -6.53
CA MET A 4 9.91 14.67 -6.55
C MET A 4 10.62 14.21 -7.83
N GLY A 5 11.58 13.30 -7.69
CA GLY A 5 12.28 12.73 -8.84
C GLY A 5 11.35 11.88 -9.70
N ASP A 6 11.67 11.77 -10.98
CA ASP A 6 10.96 10.88 -11.90
C ASP A 6 11.10 9.40 -11.46
N GLY A 7 10.03 8.63 -11.60
CA GLY A 7 9.93 7.24 -11.18
C GLY A 7 8.63 6.86 -10.48
N LEU A 8 8.62 5.67 -9.88
CA LEU A 8 7.50 5.10 -9.12
C LEU A 8 7.78 5.18 -7.62
N TYR A 9 6.85 5.75 -6.88
CA TYR A 9 6.81 5.80 -5.42
C TYR A 9 5.81 4.77 -4.92
N VAL A 10 6.30 3.86 -4.08
CA VAL A 10 5.48 2.86 -3.41
C VAL A 10 5.56 3.08 -1.92
N PHE A 11 4.44 2.88 -1.22
CA PHE A 11 4.31 3.28 0.18
C PHE A 11 4.32 2.05 1.06
N LEU A 12 5.33 1.98 1.91
CA LEU A 12 5.50 0.88 2.83
C LEU A 12 4.47 0.99 3.96
N GLU A 13 4.07 -0.17 4.47
CA GLU A 13 3.48 -0.30 5.79
C GLU A 13 4.57 -0.05 6.86
N ASP A 14 4.28 -0.38 8.12
CA ASP A 14 5.23 -0.23 9.20
C ASP A 14 6.50 -1.07 8.94
N ILE A 15 7.67 -0.43 8.89
CA ILE A 15 8.93 -1.05 8.46
C ILE A 15 9.44 -2.13 9.42
N HIS A 16 8.90 -2.18 10.64
CA HIS A 16 9.23 -3.20 11.63
C HIS A 16 8.57 -4.55 11.33
N PHE A 17 7.67 -4.60 10.34
CA PHE A 17 7.07 -5.85 9.88
C PHE A 17 7.61 -6.26 8.51
N ARG A 18 7.91 -7.55 8.40
CA ARG A 18 8.34 -8.19 7.16
C ARG A 18 7.20 -8.98 6.52
N ILE A 19 7.29 -9.18 5.20
CA ILE A 19 6.32 -9.98 4.43
C ILE A 19 6.10 -11.35 5.07
N SER A 20 7.17 -12.03 5.50
CA SER A 20 7.08 -13.38 6.08
C SER A 20 6.47 -13.42 7.48
N GLU A 21 6.52 -12.32 8.22
CA GLU A 21 6.00 -12.23 9.60
C GLU A 21 4.49 -11.98 9.62
N GLN A 22 3.94 -11.46 8.53
CA GLN A 22 2.51 -11.21 8.37
C GLN A 22 1.84 -12.36 7.62
N LYS A 23 1.05 -13.17 8.35
CA LYS A 23 0.42 -14.40 7.84
C LYS A 23 -0.30 -14.21 6.50
N ILE A 24 -1.04 -13.11 6.35
CA ILE A 24 -1.81 -12.82 5.13
C ILE A 24 -0.87 -12.49 3.95
N ASN A 25 0.10 -11.59 4.17
CA ASN A 25 1.09 -11.23 3.16
C ASN A 25 1.93 -12.44 2.72
N ALA A 26 2.41 -13.23 3.68
CA ALA A 26 3.13 -14.47 3.40
C ALA A 26 2.29 -15.46 2.58
N ASN A 27 0.99 -15.57 2.87
CA ASN A 27 0.07 -16.44 2.14
C ASN A 27 -0.15 -15.98 0.69
N TRP A 28 -0.29 -14.68 0.44
CA TRP A 28 -0.41 -14.17 -0.93
C TRP A 28 0.81 -14.54 -1.78
N ILE A 29 2.02 -14.35 -1.25
CA ILE A 29 3.25 -14.71 -1.97
C ILE A 29 3.33 -16.23 -2.18
N LYS A 30 3.11 -17.03 -1.14
CA LYS A 30 3.12 -18.51 -1.23
C LYS A 30 2.15 -19.04 -2.28
N ALA A 31 0.91 -18.53 -2.29
CA ALA A 31 -0.12 -19.04 -3.18
C ALA A 31 0.08 -18.62 -4.64
N CYS A 32 0.70 -17.45 -4.88
CA CYS A 32 0.91 -16.93 -6.22
C CYS A 32 2.26 -17.34 -6.84
N TYR A 33 3.28 -17.55 -6.00
CA TYR A 33 4.68 -17.70 -6.43
C TYR A 33 5.44 -18.81 -5.71
N GLY A 34 4.82 -19.51 -4.76
CA GLY A 34 5.41 -20.64 -4.05
C GLY A 34 6.29 -20.26 -2.86
N GLN A 35 6.73 -21.29 -2.14
CA GLN A 35 7.52 -21.15 -0.91
C GLN A 35 8.90 -20.53 -1.15
N GLN A 36 9.55 -20.86 -2.27
CA GLN A 36 10.86 -20.33 -2.62
C GLN A 36 10.82 -18.80 -2.79
N MET A 37 9.77 -18.28 -3.45
CA MET A 37 9.61 -16.84 -3.59
C MET A 37 9.42 -16.15 -2.23
N LEU A 38 8.63 -16.74 -1.33
CA LEU A 38 8.49 -16.20 0.03
C LEU A 38 9.84 -16.16 0.76
N GLN A 39 10.71 -17.15 0.57
CA GLN A 39 12.04 -17.13 1.19
C GLN A 39 12.92 -16.01 0.61
N GLN A 40 12.78 -15.71 -0.68
CA GLN A 40 13.56 -14.66 -1.35
C GLN A 40 13.18 -13.24 -0.91
N ILE A 41 11.87 -12.93 -0.84
CA ILE A 41 11.41 -11.56 -0.53
C ILE A 41 10.84 -11.42 0.88
N GLY A 42 10.75 -12.51 1.65
CA GLY A 42 10.06 -12.54 2.94
C GLY A 42 10.61 -11.57 3.98
N ASN A 43 11.92 -11.28 3.93
CA ASN A 43 12.59 -10.35 4.83
C ASN A 43 12.44 -8.87 4.42
N LYS A 44 11.76 -8.58 3.31
CA LYS A 44 11.50 -7.22 2.86
C LYS A 44 10.30 -6.63 3.61
N SER A 45 10.27 -5.31 3.72
CA SER A 45 9.11 -4.59 4.27
C SER A 45 7.90 -4.75 3.37
N ILE A 46 6.70 -4.61 3.92
CA ILE A 46 5.48 -4.75 3.12
C ILE A 46 5.21 -3.41 2.43
N SER A 47 5.02 -3.43 1.11
CA SER A 47 4.58 -2.29 0.32
C SER A 47 3.08 -2.39 0.01
N CYS A 48 2.32 -1.34 0.29
CA CYS A 48 0.86 -1.34 0.10
C CYS A 48 0.48 -1.09 -1.36
N SER A 49 -0.26 -2.01 -1.98
CA SER A 49 -0.79 -1.86 -3.34
C SER A 49 -1.87 -0.78 -3.44
N GLY A 50 -2.52 -0.43 -2.32
CA GLY A 50 -3.62 0.54 -2.26
C GLY A 50 -3.20 1.99 -2.44
N THR A 51 -1.91 2.29 -2.49
CA THR A 51 -1.41 3.63 -2.83
C THR A 51 -0.11 3.50 -3.60
N VAL A 52 -0.06 4.13 -4.77
CA VAL A 52 1.14 4.30 -5.60
C VAL A 52 1.12 5.69 -6.19
N LEU A 53 2.29 6.28 -6.41
CA LEU A 53 2.44 7.58 -7.06
C LEU A 53 3.59 7.47 -8.05
N GLY A 54 3.53 8.16 -9.18
CA GLY A 54 4.66 8.19 -10.09
C GLY A 54 4.39 9.06 -11.29
N SER A 55 5.43 9.23 -12.11
CA SER A 55 5.24 9.81 -13.44
C SER A 55 4.36 8.91 -14.29
N TRP A 56 3.78 9.49 -15.34
CA TRP A 56 2.95 8.75 -16.28
C TRP A 56 3.66 7.49 -16.83
N PRO A 57 4.90 7.57 -17.35
CA PRO A 57 5.61 6.37 -17.83
C PRO A 57 5.80 5.31 -16.73
N ALA A 58 6.20 5.72 -15.51
CA ALA A 58 6.42 4.81 -14.40
C ALA A 58 5.13 4.07 -13.99
N ILE A 59 4.00 4.78 -13.94
CA ILE A 59 2.70 4.18 -13.61
C ILE A 59 2.24 3.23 -14.72
N ILE A 60 2.40 3.58 -15.99
CA ILE A 60 2.04 2.69 -17.09
C ILE A 60 2.85 1.40 -17.06
N THR A 61 4.18 1.47 -16.89
CA THR A 61 5.03 0.28 -16.77
C THR A 61 4.63 -0.58 -15.57
N TYR A 62 4.35 0.03 -14.42
CA TYR A 62 3.83 -0.67 -13.23
C TYR A 62 2.51 -1.40 -13.51
N LEU A 63 1.53 -0.72 -14.11
CA LEU A 63 0.23 -1.30 -14.42
C LEU A 63 0.33 -2.42 -15.46
N SER A 64 1.19 -2.29 -16.46
CA SER A 64 1.49 -3.36 -17.42
C SER A 64 2.08 -4.59 -16.72
N ALA A 65 3.01 -4.40 -15.76
CA ALA A 65 3.56 -5.49 -14.97
C ALA A 65 2.48 -6.18 -14.12
N MET A 66 1.63 -5.41 -13.43
CA MET A 66 0.50 -5.95 -12.64
C MET A 66 -0.45 -6.77 -13.53
N ALA A 67 -0.85 -6.23 -14.68
CA ALA A 67 -1.74 -6.90 -15.62
C ALA A 67 -1.13 -8.21 -16.14
N ALA A 68 0.15 -8.20 -16.53
CA ALA A 68 0.86 -9.38 -16.99
C ALA A 68 0.93 -10.48 -15.92
N GLN A 69 1.08 -10.12 -14.64
CA GLN A 69 0.99 -11.10 -13.56
C GLN A 69 -0.41 -11.72 -13.51
N PHE A 70 -1.48 -10.92 -13.44
CA PHE A 70 -2.84 -11.44 -13.34
C PHE A 70 -3.28 -12.30 -14.54
N LEU A 71 -2.84 -11.97 -15.75
CA LEU A 71 -3.13 -12.77 -16.94
C LEU A 71 -2.44 -14.14 -16.95
N THR A 72 -1.33 -14.30 -16.22
CA THR A 72 -0.50 -15.52 -16.23
C THR A 72 -0.55 -16.32 -14.94
N ARG A 73 -1.20 -15.80 -13.88
CA ARG A 73 -1.24 -16.47 -12.58
C ARG A 73 -2.24 -17.64 -12.56
N SER A 74 -1.96 -18.59 -11.67
CA SER A 74 -2.85 -19.74 -11.45
C SER A 74 -4.20 -19.31 -10.89
N ARG A 75 -5.25 -20.10 -11.15
CA ARG A 75 -6.58 -19.88 -10.57
C ARG A 75 -6.55 -19.85 -9.04
N ALA A 76 -5.63 -20.59 -8.41
CA ALA A 76 -5.44 -20.58 -6.97
C ALA A 76 -5.00 -19.19 -6.48
N CYS A 77 -4.04 -18.56 -7.15
CA CYS A 77 -3.66 -17.18 -6.86
C CYS A 77 -4.83 -16.20 -7.05
N LEU A 78 -5.51 -16.29 -8.20
CA LEU A 78 -6.56 -15.35 -8.58
C LEU A 78 -7.81 -15.36 -7.68
N ARG A 79 -8.05 -16.46 -6.97
CA ARG A 79 -9.19 -16.60 -6.05
C ARG A 79 -8.95 -16.02 -4.66
N ILE A 80 -7.72 -15.62 -4.35
CA ILE A 80 -7.40 -15.10 -3.02
C ILE A 80 -7.71 -13.60 -3.00
N VAL A 81 -8.58 -13.20 -2.07
CA VAL A 81 -8.95 -11.80 -1.86
C VAL A 81 -7.72 -10.99 -1.43
N GLY A 82 -7.52 -9.83 -2.05
CA GLY A 82 -6.39 -8.93 -1.76
C GLY A 82 -5.05 -9.39 -2.32
N ASN A 83 -5.05 -10.35 -3.26
CA ASN A 83 -3.82 -10.85 -3.86
C ASN A 83 -3.04 -9.80 -4.70
N ASP A 84 -3.67 -8.68 -5.05
CA ASP A 84 -2.99 -7.52 -5.64
C ASP A 84 -1.87 -6.99 -4.74
N GLN A 85 -2.03 -7.06 -3.41
CA GLN A 85 -0.98 -6.76 -2.44
C GLN A 85 0.22 -7.71 -2.60
N GLY A 86 -0.01 -9.01 -2.78
CA GLY A 86 1.06 -9.99 -3.01
C GLY A 86 1.74 -9.83 -4.36
N VAL A 87 0.96 -9.64 -5.42
CA VAL A 87 1.46 -9.39 -6.79
C VAL A 87 2.29 -8.11 -6.83
N HIS A 88 1.82 -7.05 -6.18
CA HIS A 88 2.54 -5.79 -6.02
C HIS A 88 3.90 -6.00 -5.35
N ASN A 89 3.94 -6.63 -4.17
CA ASN A 89 5.20 -6.88 -3.46
C ASN A 89 6.17 -7.75 -4.30
N PHE A 90 5.66 -8.74 -5.02
CA PHE A 90 6.46 -9.56 -5.93
C PHE A 90 7.10 -8.71 -7.03
N ILE A 91 6.33 -7.86 -7.72
CA ILE A 91 6.82 -6.98 -8.79
C ILE A 91 7.91 -6.03 -8.29
N ILE A 92 7.67 -5.36 -7.16
CA ILE A 92 8.60 -4.38 -6.59
C ILE A 92 9.93 -5.04 -6.19
N TYR A 93 9.88 -6.17 -5.48
CA TYR A 93 11.10 -6.78 -4.94
C TYR A 93 11.86 -7.67 -5.92
N ASN A 94 11.26 -8.01 -7.06
CA ASN A 94 11.93 -8.72 -8.16
C ASN A 94 12.30 -7.81 -9.34
N GLY A 95 12.11 -6.49 -9.22
CA GLY A 95 12.54 -5.53 -10.24
C GLY A 95 11.81 -5.66 -11.57
N LEU A 96 10.51 -6.02 -11.55
CA LEU A 96 9.72 -6.27 -12.76
C LEU A 96 9.13 -5.00 -13.39
N ILE A 97 9.74 -3.84 -13.13
CA ILE A 97 9.38 -2.55 -13.68
C ILE A 97 10.63 -1.98 -14.35
N PRO A 98 10.95 -2.39 -15.58
CA PRO A 98 12.18 -1.99 -16.25
C PRO A 98 12.24 -0.48 -16.44
N ASP A 99 13.46 0.05 -16.47
CA ASP A 99 13.77 1.45 -16.75
C ASP A 99 13.04 2.46 -15.85
N THR A 100 12.54 2.01 -14.70
CA THR A 100 11.78 2.82 -13.74
C THR A 100 12.48 2.80 -12.40
N LYS A 101 12.90 3.99 -11.92
CA LYS A 101 13.42 4.12 -10.57
C LYS A 101 12.27 3.94 -9.56
N ILE A 102 12.44 3.03 -8.62
CA ILE A 102 11.47 2.80 -7.54
C ILE A 102 11.95 3.48 -6.25
N TYR A 103 11.09 4.32 -5.68
CA TYR A 103 11.27 4.95 -4.38
C TYR A 103 10.39 4.23 -3.35
N LEU A 104 11.03 3.55 -2.39
CA LEU A 104 10.35 2.97 -1.26
C LEU A 104 10.12 4.05 -0.21
N MET A 105 8.87 4.42 0.03
CA MET A 105 8.48 5.46 0.98
C MET A 105 8.02 4.84 2.29
N PRO A 106 8.83 4.90 3.37
CA PRO A 106 8.47 4.29 4.66
C PRO A 106 7.22 4.93 5.26
N HIS A 107 6.39 4.16 5.95
CA HIS A 107 5.31 4.71 6.78
C HIS A 107 5.86 5.80 7.70
N GLU A 108 6.91 5.51 8.46
CA GLU A 108 7.41 6.32 9.57
C GLU A 108 7.93 7.68 9.15
N THR A 109 8.39 7.85 7.92
CA THR A 109 9.09 9.07 7.46
C THR A 109 8.56 9.61 6.14
N GLY A 110 7.70 8.86 5.44
CA GLY A 110 7.07 9.28 4.21
C GLY A 110 5.94 10.27 4.46
N PHE A 111 5.34 10.72 3.35
CA PHE A 111 4.19 11.62 3.34
C PHE A 111 2.84 10.90 3.21
N VAL A 112 2.84 9.57 3.11
CA VAL A 112 1.63 8.73 3.14
C VAL A 112 1.70 7.81 4.35
N GLY A 113 0.70 7.88 5.21
CA GLY A 113 0.56 7.01 6.37
C GLY A 113 -0.36 5.83 6.07
N THR A 114 0.20 4.66 5.80
CA THR A 114 -0.55 3.40 5.63
C THR A 114 -0.85 2.76 6.97
N LEU A 115 -2.12 2.56 7.33
CA LEU A 115 -2.55 2.16 8.68
C LEU A 115 -2.85 0.66 8.87
N ALA A 116 -2.37 -0.21 7.98
CA ALA A 116 -2.57 -1.66 8.08
C ALA A 116 -2.00 -2.28 9.37
N LEU A 117 -0.76 -1.92 9.70
CA LEU A 117 0.05 -2.52 10.77
C LEU A 117 0.56 -1.59 11.89
N PRO A 118 0.69 -0.24 11.71
CA PRO A 118 1.30 0.58 12.74
C PRO A 118 0.47 0.52 14.03
N LYS A 119 1.15 0.23 15.14
CA LYS A 119 0.53 0.10 16.47
C LYS A 119 0.28 1.44 17.16
N TRP A 120 0.95 2.49 16.70
CA TRP A 120 0.85 3.83 17.28
C TRP A 120 0.61 4.86 16.18
N LEU A 121 -0.20 5.86 16.50
CA LEU A 121 -0.38 7.06 15.68
C LEU A 121 -0.28 8.30 16.54
N LYS A 122 0.61 9.22 16.17
CA LYS A 122 0.74 10.53 16.82
C LYS A 122 -0.17 11.52 16.12
N ARG A 123 -0.86 12.37 16.89
CA ARG A 123 -1.67 13.47 16.34
C ARG A 123 -1.23 14.80 16.93
N ASN A 124 -1.36 15.88 16.16
CA ASN A 124 -1.23 17.23 16.70
C ASN A 124 -2.57 17.72 17.29
N LYS A 125 -2.56 18.94 17.85
CA LYS A 125 -3.75 19.57 18.48
C LYS A 125 -4.94 19.78 17.55
N PHE A 126 -4.72 19.73 16.23
CA PHE A 126 -5.75 19.87 15.21
C PHE A 126 -6.28 18.52 14.72
N GLY A 127 -5.77 17.41 15.26
CA GLY A 127 -6.17 16.06 14.88
C GLY A 127 -5.49 15.54 13.60
N TYR A 128 -4.52 16.25 13.04
CA TYR A 128 -3.71 15.74 11.92
C TYR A 128 -2.76 14.65 12.41
N ILE A 129 -2.59 13.60 11.60
CA ILE A 129 -1.69 12.49 11.91
C ILE A 129 -0.26 12.87 11.53
N LEU A 130 0.66 12.58 12.43
CA LEU A 130 2.08 12.88 12.29
C LEU A 130 2.90 11.61 12.07
N ASN A 131 3.92 11.71 11.22
CA ASN A 131 4.95 10.70 11.07
C ASN A 131 5.99 10.79 12.22
N SER A 132 7.01 9.93 12.20
CA SER A 132 8.06 9.90 13.24
C SER A 132 8.91 11.18 13.29
N ARG A 133 8.95 11.95 12.21
CA ARG A 133 9.61 13.27 12.11
C ARG A 133 8.71 14.41 12.60
N SER A 134 7.52 14.11 13.12
CA SER A 134 6.50 15.09 13.49
C SER A 134 5.98 15.92 12.31
N GLU A 135 6.14 15.42 11.08
CA GLU A 135 5.56 16.01 9.87
C GLU A 135 4.14 15.46 9.67
N ILE A 136 3.24 16.26 9.07
CA ILE A 136 1.87 15.83 8.79
C ILE A 136 1.87 14.89 7.58
N TYR A 137 1.21 13.74 7.67
CA TYR A 137 0.95 12.92 6.49
C TYR A 137 0.03 13.66 5.52
N ALA A 138 0.40 13.73 4.24
CA ALA A 138 -0.41 14.29 3.18
C ALA A 138 -1.62 13.40 2.84
N VAL A 139 -1.43 12.08 2.93
CA VAL A 139 -2.51 11.08 2.73
C VAL A 139 -2.46 10.06 3.87
N VAL A 140 -3.63 9.69 4.38
CA VAL A 140 -3.78 8.61 5.37
C VAL A 140 -4.62 7.52 4.74
N HIS A 141 -4.03 6.34 4.53
CA HIS A 141 -4.69 5.20 3.91
C HIS A 141 -5.17 4.20 4.97
N GLN A 142 -6.34 3.58 4.74
CA GLN A 142 -6.99 2.62 5.67
C GLN A 142 -7.37 3.20 7.05
N ILE A 143 -7.98 4.39 7.06
CA ILE A 143 -8.42 5.07 8.29
C ILE A 143 -9.35 4.22 9.17
N ASN A 144 -10.11 3.29 8.57
CA ASN A 144 -10.98 2.34 9.25
C ASN A 144 -10.25 1.30 10.12
N ARG A 145 -8.91 1.27 10.11
CA ARG A 145 -8.10 0.45 11.03
C ARG A 145 -7.97 1.06 12.42
N SER A 146 -8.34 2.34 12.59
CA SER A 146 -8.45 2.99 13.90
C SER A 146 -9.88 3.45 14.15
N PRO A 147 -10.59 2.88 15.15
CA PRO A 147 -11.91 3.34 15.55
C PRO A 147 -11.93 4.83 15.92
N GLN A 148 -10.85 5.33 16.53
CA GLN A 148 -10.72 6.73 16.92
C GLN A 148 -10.62 7.66 15.71
N LEU A 149 -9.89 7.24 14.66
CA LEU A 149 -9.81 8.02 13.43
C LEU A 149 -11.10 7.95 12.62
N LEU A 150 -11.76 6.79 12.58
CA LEU A 150 -13.06 6.65 11.94
C LEU A 150 -14.11 7.54 12.62
N ALA A 151 -14.13 7.58 13.95
CA ALA A 151 -15.00 8.47 14.71
C ALA A 151 -14.69 9.96 14.49
N GLN A 152 -13.42 10.32 14.32
CA GLN A 152 -13.02 11.68 13.93
C GLN A 152 -13.50 12.01 12.51
N PHE A 153 -13.28 11.11 11.56
CA PHE A 153 -13.72 11.28 10.17
C PHE A 153 -15.23 11.53 10.09
N ASN A 154 -16.04 10.68 10.74
CA ASN A 154 -17.50 10.82 10.75
C ASN A 154 -18.01 12.10 11.44
N ARG A 155 -17.20 12.70 12.32
CA ARG A 155 -17.53 13.97 12.98
C ARG A 155 -17.21 15.19 12.11
N VAL A 156 -16.14 15.09 11.32
CA VAL A 156 -15.62 16.19 10.49
C VAL A 156 -16.28 16.21 9.12
N TYR A 157 -16.55 15.04 8.56
CA TYR A 157 -17.09 14.87 7.21
C TYR A 157 -18.49 14.26 7.29
N GLN A 158 -19.43 14.84 6.53
CA GLN A 158 -20.71 14.20 6.27
C GLN A 158 -20.52 13.13 5.20
N THR A 159 -20.85 11.89 5.54
CA THR A 159 -20.98 10.83 4.54
C THR A 159 -22.30 11.02 3.80
N LEU A 160 -22.29 10.91 2.47
CA LEU A 160 -23.52 10.85 1.71
C LEU A 160 -24.28 9.57 2.12
N PRO A 161 -25.59 9.65 2.38
CA PRO A 161 -26.36 8.47 2.74
C PRO A 161 -26.48 7.50 1.55
N ASP A 162 -26.66 6.22 1.84
CA ASP A 162 -26.59 5.13 0.86
C ASP A 162 -27.60 5.29 -0.28
N ASP A 163 -28.75 5.90 0.00
CA ASP A 163 -29.79 6.20 -0.99
C ASP A 163 -29.36 7.28 -2.01
N VAL A 164 -28.47 8.19 -1.61
CA VAL A 164 -27.87 9.19 -2.50
C VAL A 164 -26.76 8.57 -3.35
N LEU A 165 -25.91 7.71 -2.75
CA LEU A 165 -24.80 7.04 -3.45
C LEU A 165 -25.27 5.98 -4.45
N ASN A 166 -26.36 5.27 -4.14
CA ASN A 166 -26.88 4.18 -4.96
C ASN A 166 -28.01 4.61 -5.90
N ARG A 167 -28.26 5.92 -6.06
CA ARG A 167 -29.14 6.39 -7.14
C ARG A 167 -28.50 5.99 -8.47
N LYS A 168 -29.13 5.02 -9.13
CA LYS A 168 -28.88 4.76 -10.54
C LYS A 168 -29.22 6.05 -11.29
N ALA A 169 -28.21 6.60 -11.98
CA ALA A 169 -28.41 7.70 -12.92
C ALA A 169 -29.37 7.27 -14.04
#